data_AF-A0A2V8QYI9-F1
#
_entry.id   AF-A0A2V8QYI9-F1
#
_cell.length_a   1.000
_cell.length_b   1.000
_cell.length_c   1.000
_cell.angle_alpha   90.00
_cell.angle_beta   90.00
_cell.angle_gamma   90.00
#
_symmetry.space_group_name_H-M   'P 1'
#
loop_
_entity.id
_entity.type
_entity.pdbx_description
1 polymer ?
#
loop_
_entity_poly.entity_id
_entity_poly.type
_entity_poly.pdbx_seq_one_letter_code
_entity_poly.pdbx_strand_id
1 'polypeptide(L)' 'MEKRLGNQNGVALTLGQLGRLAEDEGDKVAAARLFRESLSIFERLGSPDAEKARRSLARVEGESS' A
#
# COMPACT_ATOMS: atom_id res chain seq x y z
N MET A 1 -11.95 21.15 4.37
CA MET A 1 -11.62 19.76 4.76
C MET A 1 -10.65 19.05 3.80
N GLU A 2 -10.50 19.48 2.55
CA GLU A 2 -9.70 18.76 1.52
C GLU A 2 -8.21 18.61 1.81
N LYS A 3 -7.58 19.56 2.53
CA LYS A 3 -6.12 19.54 2.77
C LYS A 3 -5.63 18.32 3.56
N ARG A 4 -6.43 17.79 4.51
CA ARG A 4 -6.03 16.57 5.26
C ARG A 4 -6.17 15.32 4.40
N LEU A 5 -7.24 15.23 3.61
CA LEU A 5 -7.51 14.07 2.75
C LEU A 5 -6.49 13.97 1.60
N GLY A 6 -6.12 15.10 0.99
CA GLY A 6 -5.07 15.15 -0.03
C GLY A 6 -3.69 14.76 0.51
N ASN A 7 -3.38 15.12 1.77
CA ASN A 7 -2.14 14.71 2.42
C ASN A 7 -2.10 13.20 2.68
N GLN A 8 -3.19 12.63 3.19
CA GLN A 8 -3.29 11.19 3.44
C GLN A 8 -3.23 10.35 2.16
N ASN A 9 -3.82 10.84 1.06
CA ASN A 9 -3.73 10.17 -0.24
C ASN A 9 -2.27 10.13 -0.73
N GLY A 10 -1.55 11.25 -0.62
CA GLY A 10 -0.11 11.31 -0.90
C GLY A 10 0.71 10.31 -0.07
N VAL A 11 0.45 10.24 1.24
CA VAL A 11 1.12 9.28 2.14
C VAL A 11 0.84 7.83 1.70
N ALA A 12 -0.40 7.49 1.39
CA ALA A 12 -0.78 6.15 0.95
C ALA A 12 -0.10 5.76 -0.37
N LEU A 13 0.00 6.69 -1.32
CA LEU A 13 0.71 6.49 -2.58
C LEU A 13 2.21 6.24 -2.35
N THR A 14 2.85 7.03 -1.49
CA THR A 14 4.27 6.84 -1.14
C THR A 14 4.50 5.48 -0.48
N LEU A 15 3.64 5.07 0.46
CA LEU A 15 3.73 3.75 1.09
C LEU A 15 3.57 2.61 0.06
N GLY A 16 2.65 2.73 -0.89
CA GLY A 16 2.49 1.74 -1.95
C GLY A 16 3.69 1.68 -2.91
N GLN A 17 4.36 2.82 -3.17
CA GLN A 17 5.61 2.85 -3.94
C GLN A 17 6.76 2.18 -3.18
N LEU A 18 6.91 2.47 -1.89
CA LEU A 18 7.91 1.83 -1.03
C LEU A 18 7.66 0.32 -0.93
N GLY A 19 6.39 -0.12 -0.85
CA GLY A 19 6.05 -1.54 -0.84
C GLY A 19 6.48 -2.28 -2.11
N ARG A 20 6.39 -1.62 -3.27
CA ARG A 20 6.92 -2.17 -4.53
C ARG A 20 8.44 -2.21 -4.57
N LEU A 21 9.11 -1.21 -3.99
CA LEU A 21 10.56 -1.22 -3.90
C LEU A 21 11.05 -2.36 -3.01
N ALA A 22 10.46 -2.51 -1.83
CA ALA A 22 10.77 -3.61 -0.92
C ALA A 22 10.53 -4.98 -1.56
N GLU A 23 9.50 -5.11 -2.38
CA GLU A 23 9.25 -6.32 -3.14
C GLU A 23 10.32 -6.59 -4.21
N ASP A 24 10.77 -5.55 -4.92
CA ASP A 24 11.87 -5.64 -5.90
C ASP A 24 13.20 -6.01 -5.23
N GLU A 25 13.42 -5.54 -4.01
CA GLU A 25 14.54 -5.92 -3.14
C GLU A 25 14.41 -7.35 -2.55
N GLY A 26 13.26 -8.01 -2.78
CA GLY A 26 12.96 -9.34 -2.25
C GLY A 26 12.52 -9.36 -0.78
N ASP A 27 12.42 -8.21 -0.12
CA ASP A 27 11.89 -8.07 1.23
C ASP A 27 10.35 -8.06 1.21
N LYS A 28 9.79 -9.26 1.04
CA LYS A 28 8.34 -9.50 1.05
C LYS A 28 7.69 -9.08 2.37
N VAL A 29 8.40 -9.15 3.50
CA VAL A 29 7.88 -8.79 4.82
C VAL A 29 7.68 -7.27 4.92
N ALA A 30 8.68 -6.49 4.50
CA ALA A 30 8.56 -5.04 4.41
C ALA A 30 7.51 -4.62 3.39
N ALA A 31 7.48 -5.26 2.21
CA ALA A 31 6.48 -5.01 1.18
C ALA A 31 5.05 -5.20 1.68
N ALA A 32 4.76 -6.31 2.36
CA ALA A 32 3.45 -6.60 2.92
C ALA A 32 3.01 -5.55 3.96
N ARG A 33 3.91 -5.15 4.86
CA ARG A 33 3.62 -4.08 5.84
C ARG A 33 3.26 -2.77 5.16
N LEU A 34 4.07 -2.35 4.18
CA LEU A 34 3.89 -1.09 3.46
C LEU A 34 2.59 -1.08 2.64
N PHE A 35 2.25 -2.18 1.95
CA PHE A 35 0.98 -2.31 1.25
C PHE A 35 -0.22 -2.31 2.20
N ARG A 36 -0.09 -2.89 3.40
CA ARG A 36 -1.16 -2.90 4.41
C ARG A 36 -1.42 -1.53 5.00
N GLU A 37 -0.39 -0.74 5.27
CA GLU A 37 -0.53 0.66 5.71
C GLU A 37 -1.15 1.53 4.61
N SER A 38 -0.66 1.39 3.37
CA SER A 38 -1.23 2.06 2.19
C SER A 38 -2.71 1.74 2.01
N LEU A 39 -3.08 0.46 2.07
CA LEU A 39 -4.45 -0.04 1.97
C LEU A 39 -5.36 0.59 3.05
N SER A 40 -4.93 0.58 4.31
CA SER A 40 -5.72 1.12 5.42
C SER A 40 -6.05 2.60 5.22
N ILE A 41 -5.10 3.38 4.69
CA ILE A 41 -5.33 4.79 4.40
C ILE A 41 -6.28 4.95 3.21
N PHE A 42 -6.08 4.21 2.12
CA PHE A 42 -6.97 4.26 0.96
C PHE A 42 -8.41 3.84 1.30
N GLU A 43 -8.61 2.83 2.15
CA GLU A 43 -9.92 2.41 2.64
C GLU A 43 -10.61 3.52 3.44
N ARG A 44 -9.87 4.18 4.35
CA ARG A 44 -10.38 5.32 5.11
C ARG A 44 -10.73 6.52 4.23
N LEU A 45 -10.07 6.65 3.09
CA LEU A 45 -10.31 7.70 2.10
C LEU A 45 -11.38 7.32 1.06
N GLY A 46 -11.82 6.06 1.01
CA GLY A 46 -12.70 5.56 -0.07
C GLY A 46 -12.03 5.63 -1.44
N SER A 47 -10.70 5.53 -1.51
CA SER A 47 -9.95 5.65 -2.77
C SER A 47 -10.01 4.33 -3.57
N PRO A 48 -10.17 4.40 -4.90
CA PRO A 48 -10.08 3.20 -5.76
C PRO A 48 -8.69 2.54 -5.71
N ASP A 49 -7.65 3.25 -5.25
CA ASP A 49 -6.30 2.69 -5.10
C ASP A 49 -6.20 1.66 -3.98
N ALA A 50 -7.21 1.55 -3.10
CA ALA A 50 -7.31 0.47 -2.11
C ALA A 50 -7.24 -0.91 -2.78
N GLU A 51 -7.93 -1.09 -3.92
CA GLU A 51 -7.93 -2.39 -4.61
C GLU A 51 -6.57 -2.74 -5.21
N LYS A 52 -5.82 -1.73 -5.68
CA LYS A 52 -4.44 -1.92 -6.15
C LYS A 52 -3.54 -2.36 -5.00
N ALA A 53 -3.59 -1.65 -3.87
CA ALA A 53 -2.81 -2.00 -2.68
C ALA A 53 -3.14 -3.43 -2.18
N ARG A 54 -4.41 -3.82 -2.22
CA ARG A 54 -4.87 -5.16 -1.84
C ARG A 54 -4.35 -6.24 -2.77
N ARG A 55 -4.35 -6.01 -4.09
CA ARG A 55 -3.79 -6.94 -5.07
C ARG A 55 -2.28 -7.11 -4.87
N SER A 56 -1.57 -6.02 -4.63
CA SER A 56 -0.14 -6.05 -4.34
C SER A 56 0.17 -6.80 -3.04
N LEU A 57 -0.62 -6.59 -1.98
CA LEU A 57 -0.52 -7.33 -0.72
C LEU A 57 -0.76 -8.84 -0.92
N ALA A 58 -1.79 -9.22 -1.67
CA ALA A 58 -2.10 -10.62 -1.94
C ALA A 58 -0.97 -11.33 -2.72
N ARG A 59 -0.26 -10.62 -3.59
CA ARG A 59 0.90 -11.15 -4.33
C ARG A 59 2.07 -11.44 -3.40
N VAL A 60 2.48 -10.47 -2.57
CA VAL A 60 3.63 -10.65 -1.66
C VAL A 60 3.37 -11.68 -0.56
N GLU A 61 2.13 -11.78 -0.06
CA GLU A 61 1.74 -12.78 0.93
C GLU A 61 1.53 -14.16 0.29
N GLY A 62 0.97 -14.22 -0.92
CA GLY A 62 0.64 -15.46 -1.63
C GLY A 62 1.85 -16.23 -2.19
N GLU A 63 2.99 -15.55 -2.40
CA GLU A 63 4.24 -16.17 -2.82
C GLU A 63 5.12 -16.61 -1.63
N SER A 64 4.54 -16.69 -0.42
CA SER A 64 5.18 -17.24 0.78
C SER A 64 4.74 -18.69 0.97
N SER A 65 5.08 -19.58 0.03
CA SER A 65 4.87 -21.03 0.17
C SER A 65 6.10 -21.82 -0.25
#